data_AF-A0A7C5X5T7-F1
#
_entry.id   AF-A0A7C5X5T7-F1
#
_cell.length_a   1.000
_cell.length_b   1.000
_cell.length_c   1.000
_cell.angle_alpha   90.00
_cell.angle_beta   90.00
_cell.angle_gamma   90.00
#
_symmetry.space_group_name_H-M   'P 1'
#
loop_
_entity.id
_entity.type
_entity.pdbx_description
1 polymer ?
#
loop_
_entity_poly.entity_id
_entity_poly.type
_entity_poly.pdbx_seq_one_letter_code
_entity_poly.pdbx_strand_id
1 'polypeptide(L)'
;MGDIISLLFFLFLLQALVPVFQRRILEFRRHAAIRALEIKRKSRVITLIHRQESVTIWGIPLARYIDIEDSEQVLRAIRMTPPDMPIDLILHTPGGLVLA
;
A
#
# COMPACT_ATOMS: atom_id res chain seq x y z
N MET A 1 18.12 -32.10 22.69
CA MET A 1 17.78 -32.06 21.25
C MET A 1 16.36 -31.55 21.01
N GLY A 2 15.34 -32.04 21.72
CA GLY A 2 13.95 -31.55 21.58
C GLY A 2 13.81 -30.03 21.81
N ASP A 3 14.46 -29.48 22.83
CA ASP A 3 14.34 -28.04 23.17
C ASP A 3 14.93 -27.11 22.10
N ILE A 4 16.03 -27.52 21.46
CA ILE A 4 16.65 -26.77 20.36
C ILE A 4 15.74 -26.77 19.14
N ILE A 5 15.13 -27.91 18.82
CA ILE A 5 14.18 -28.05 17.71
C ILE A 5 12.93 -27.19 17.97
N SER A 6 12.40 -27.22 19.20
CA SER A 6 11.27 -26.38 19.62
C SER A 6 11.58 -24.88 19.51
N LEU A 7 12.78 -24.46 19.93
CA LEU A 7 13.22 -23.07 19.82
C LEU A 7 13.35 -22.61 18.36
N LEU A 8 13.94 -23.45 17.50
CA LEU A 8 14.05 -23.17 16.07
C LEU A 8 12.68 -23.12 15.39
N PHE A 9 11.77 -24.01 15.75
CA PHE A 9 10.39 -24.01 15.25
C PHE A 9 9.64 -22.74 15.68
N PHE A 10 9.81 -22.30 16.93
CA PHE A 10 9.24 -21.05 17.41
C PHE A 10 9.79 -19.82 16.67
N LEU A 11 11.11 -19.78 16.44
CA LEU A 11 11.73 -18.71 15.66
C LEU A 11 11.24 -18.71 14.21
N PHE A 12 11.04 -19.89 13.61
CA PHE A 12 10.45 -20.04 12.28
C PHE A 12 9.00 -19.50 12.24
N LEU A 13 8.20 -19.77 13.27
CA LEU A 13 6.85 -19.24 13.38
C LEU A 13 6.84 -17.71 13.50
N LEU A 14 7.80 -17.13 14.25
CA LEU A 14 7.96 -15.68 14.33
C LEU A 14 8.38 -15.05 12.99
N GLN A 15 9.27 -15.71 12.24
CA GLN A 15 9.69 -15.26 10.91
C GLN A 15 8.51 -15.17 9.92
N ALA A 16 7.50 -16.02 10.07
CA ALA A 16 6.30 -15.96 9.24
C ALA A 16 5.49 -14.64 9.40
N LEU A 17 5.69 -13.90 10.50
CA LEU A 17 5.03 -12.61 10.74
C LEU A 17 5.74 -11.42 10.08
N VAL A 18 7.04 -11.54 9.75
CA VAL A 18 7.84 -10.49 9.11
C VAL A 18 7.17 -9.84 7.89
N PRO A 19 6.63 -10.57 6.89
CA PRO A 19 5.99 -9.95 5.72
C PRO A 19 4.78 -9.08 6.09
N VAL A 20 4.04 -9.43 7.14
CA VAL A 20 2.89 -8.64 7.61
C VAL A 20 3.35 -7.28 8.14
N PHE A 21 4.43 -7.27 8.93
CA PHE A 21 5.00 -6.02 9.43
C PHE A 21 5.58 -5.16 8.32
N GLN A 22 6.29 -5.77 7.36
CA GLN A 22 6.84 -5.06 6.20
C GLN A 22 5.75 -4.36 5.38
N ARG A 23 4.63 -5.05 5.13
CA ARG A 23 3.47 -4.48 4.44
C ARG A 23 2.91 -3.27 5.18
N ARG A 24 2.67 -3.39 6.49
CA ARG A 24 2.17 -2.26 7.30
C ARG A 24 3.13 -1.06 7.25
N ILE A 25 4.43 -1.29 7.41
CA ILE A 25 5.44 -0.23 7.34
C ILE A 25 5.41 0.47 5.97
N LEU A 26 5.24 -0.29 4.88
CA LEU A 26 5.12 0.27 3.53
C LEU A 26 3.87 1.15 3.38
N GLU A 27 2.72 0.70 3.87
CA GLU A 27 1.46 1.46 3.86
C GLU A 27 1.61 2.77 4.65
N PHE A 28 2.19 2.72 5.86
CA PHE A 28 2.47 3.92 6.65
C PHE A 28 3.39 4.90 5.93
N ARG A 29 4.46 4.42 5.30
CA ARG A 29 5.39 5.27 4.54
C ARG A 29 4.71 5.97 3.37
N ARG A 30 3.80 5.28 2.67
CA ARG A 30 3.02 5.85 1.57
C ARG A 30 2.09 6.96 2.06
N HIS A 31 1.32 6.72 3.12
CA HIS A 31 0.47 7.75 3.72
C HIS A 31 1.26 8.96 4.22
N ALA A 32 2.42 8.72 4.84
CA ALA A 32 3.32 9.79 5.28
C ALA A 32 3.84 10.62 4.09
N ALA A 33 4.21 9.98 2.98
CA ALA A 33 4.66 10.66 1.78
C ALA A 33 3.55 11.50 1.13
N ILE A 34 2.33 10.95 1.03
CA ILE A 34 1.15 11.68 0.54
C ILE A 34 0.90 12.92 1.41
N ARG A 35 0.87 12.75 2.73
CA ARG A 35 0.65 13.86 3.68
C ARG A 35 1.74 14.92 3.59
N ALA A 36 3.00 14.52 3.43
CA ALA A 36 4.10 15.46 3.23
C ALA A 36 3.92 16.28 1.94
N LEU A 37 3.41 15.66 0.87
CA LEU A 37 3.09 16.33 -0.38
C LEU A 37 1.91 17.31 -0.23
N GLU A 38 0.82 16.90 0.43
CA GLU A 38 -0.33 17.75 0.76
C GLU A 38 0.11 19.01 1.50
N ILE A 39 0.92 18.86 2.56
CA ILE A 39 1.44 19.98 3.36
C ILE A 39 2.30 20.89 2.50
N LYS A 40 3.20 20.32 1.69
CA LYS A 40 4.14 21.09 0.85
C LYS A 40 3.41 21.91 -0.21
N ARG A 41 2.35 21.36 -0.81
CA ARG A 41 1.61 22.00 -1.92
C ARG A 41 0.36 22.77 -1.46
N LYS A 42 -0.02 22.65 -0.18
CA LYS A 42 -1.27 23.18 0.37
C LYS A 42 -2.50 22.71 -0.43
N SER A 43 -2.45 21.47 -0.87
CA SER A 43 -3.45 20.83 -1.73
C SER A 43 -3.95 19.55 -1.07
N ARG A 44 -5.10 19.06 -1.53
CA ARG A 44 -5.53 17.69 -1.31
C ARG A 44 -4.84 16.80 -2.34
N VAL A 45 -4.12 15.77 -1.90
CA VAL A 45 -3.56 14.76 -2.80
C VAL A 45 -4.55 13.60 -2.85
N ILE A 46 -5.03 13.27 -4.05
CA ILE A 46 -5.90 12.12 -4.29
C ILE A 46 -5.15 11.18 -5.21
N THR A 47 -5.05 9.91 -4.83
CA THR A 47 -4.45 8.87 -5.66
C THR A 47 -5.55 8.06 -6.34
N LEU A 48 -5.29 7.65 -7.58
CA LEU A 48 -5.98 6.56 -8.26
C LEU A 48 -4.91 5.65 -8.85
N ILE A 49 -4.38 4.78 -8.02
CA ILE A 49 -3.26 3.90 -8.33
C ILE A 49 -3.79 2.47 -8.46
N HIS A 50 -3.54 1.88 -9.62
CA HIS A 50 -3.68 0.46 -9.85
C HIS A 50 -2.30 -0.15 -9.97
N ARG A 51 -1.91 -0.96 -8.99
CA ARG A 51 -0.57 -1.58 -8.94
C ARG A 51 -0.66 -3.07 -8.65
N GLN A 52 0.27 -3.83 -9.22
CA GLN A 52 0.50 -5.21 -8.83
C GLN A 52 1.51 -5.25 -7.69
N GLU A 53 1.10 -5.75 -6.53
CA GLU A 53 1.97 -5.87 -5.36
C GLU A 53 2.33 -7.34 -5.15
N SER A 54 3.63 -7.61 -4.98
CA SER A 54 4.12 -8.94 -4.64
C SER A 54 4.32 -9.08 -3.15
N VAL A 55 3.74 -10.12 -2.55
CA VAL A 55 4.13 -10.58 -1.21
C VAL A 55 5.31 -11.51 -1.38
N THR A 56 6.46 -11.12 -0.84
CA THR A 56 7.68 -11.93 -0.84
C THR A 56 7.94 -12.47 0.55
N ILE A 57 8.35 -13.72 0.63
CA ILE A 57 8.84 -14.34 1.86
C ILE A 57 10.23 -14.88 1.54
N TRP A 58 11.24 -14.46 2.31
CA TRP A 58 12.64 -14.84 2.08
C TRP A 58 13.18 -14.53 0.67
N GLY A 59 12.65 -13.50 0.01
CA GLY A 59 13.03 -13.12 -1.36
C GLY A 59 12.33 -13.93 -2.46
N ILE A 60 11.50 -14.91 -2.11
CA ILE A 60 10.70 -15.69 -3.06
C ILE A 60 9.31 -15.06 -3.16
N PRO A 61 8.81 -14.73 -4.37
CA PRO A 61 7.46 -14.21 -4.56
C PRO A 61 6.45 -15.31 -4.30
N LEU A 62 5.57 -15.13 -3.32
CA LEU A 62 4.51 -16.09 -2.99
C LEU A 62 3.20 -15.80 -3.72
N ALA A 63 2.84 -14.52 -3.81
CA ALA A 63 1.61 -14.09 -4.45
C ALA A 63 1.77 -12.70 -5.04
N ARG A 64 1.03 -12.43 -6.11
CA ARG A 64 0.81 -11.07 -6.64
C ARG A 64 -0.67 -10.76 -6.50
N TYR A 65 -0.99 -9.60 -5.95
CA TYR A 65 -2.36 -9.08 -5.94
C TYR A 65 -2.41 -7.74 -6.66
N ILE A 66 -3.58 -7.44 -7.21
CA ILE A 66 -3.87 -6.13 -7.78
C ILE A 66 -4.50 -5.30 -6.66
N ASP A 67 -3.89 -4.15 -6.37
CA ASP A 67 -4.40 -3.13 -5.46
C ASP A 67 -5.00 -2.00 -6.30
N ILE A 68 -6.31 -1.76 -6.17
CA ILE A 68 -7.06 -0.74 -6.93
C ILE A 68 -7.72 0.20 -5.94
N GLU A 69 -7.46 1.50 -6.08
CA GLU A 69 -8.22 2.54 -5.40
C GLU A 69 -9.59 2.75 -6.07
N ASP A 70 -10.66 2.78 -5.27
CA ASP A 70 -12.03 2.85 -5.76
C ASP A 70 -12.40 4.28 -6.22
N SER A 71 -13.09 4.37 -7.37
CA SER A 71 -13.64 5.64 -7.89
C SER A 71 -14.61 6.31 -6.90
N GLU A 72 -15.36 5.55 -6.09
CA GLU A 72 -16.21 6.12 -5.04
C GLU A 72 -15.38 6.83 -3.95
N GLN A 73 -14.23 6.26 -3.57
CA GLN A 73 -13.34 6.88 -2.59
C GLN A 73 -12.75 8.17 -3.15
N VAL A 74 -12.41 8.19 -4.44
CA VAL A 74 -11.97 9.41 -5.14
C VAL A 74 -13.07 10.47 -5.14
N LEU A 75 -14.29 10.14 -5.56
CA LEU A 75 -15.41 11.08 -5.55
C LEU A 75 -15.73 11.62 -4.16
N ARG A 76 -15.63 10.77 -3.13
CA ARG A 76 -15.78 11.17 -1.73
C ARG A 76 -14.68 12.12 -1.30
N ALA A 77 -13.42 11.84 -1.64
CA ALA A 77 -12.29 12.71 -1.33
C ALA A 77 -12.44 14.09 -1.99
N ILE A 78 -12.90 14.15 -3.25
CA ILE A 78 -13.22 15.41 -3.94
C ILE A 78 -14.32 16.17 -3.18
N ARG A 79 -15.42 15.51 -2.83
CA ARG A 79 -16.55 16.14 -2.11
C ARG A 79 -16.20 16.61 -0.70
N MET A 80 -15.27 15.95 -0.02
CA MET A 80 -14.78 16.35 1.31
C MET A 80 -13.66 17.40 1.25
N THR A 81 -13.17 17.75 0.07
CA THR A 81 -12.15 18.78 -0.09
C THR A 81 -12.80 20.16 -0.08
N PRO A 82 -12.27 21.12 0.72
CA PRO A 82 -12.77 22.49 0.71
C PRO A 82 -12.73 23.10 -0.69
N PRO A 83 -13.72 23.94 -1.06
CA PRO A 83 -13.83 24.48 -2.43
C PRO A 83 -12.66 25.41 -2.82
N ASP A 84 -11.93 25.94 -1.84
CA ASP A 84 -10.76 26.81 -2.00
C ASP A 84 -9.43 26.05 -1.99
N MET A 85 -9.44 24.74 -1.72
CA MET A 85 -8.25 23.89 -1.68
C MET A 85 -7.97 23.24 -3.04
N PRO A 86 -6.78 23.42 -3.65
CA PRO A 86 -6.41 22.74 -4.88
C PRO A 86 -6.36 21.21 -4.71
N ILE A 87 -6.63 20.48 -5.79
CA ILE A 87 -6.53 19.01 -5.84
C ILE A 87 -5.34 18.61 -6.71
N ASP A 88 -4.44 17.81 -6.16
CA ASP A 88 -3.40 17.09 -6.87
C ASP A 88 -3.85 15.63 -7.08
N LEU A 89 -4.28 15.29 -8.29
CA LEU A 89 -4.66 13.92 -8.65
C LEU A 89 -3.46 13.14 -9.21
N ILE A 90 -3.07 12.06 -8.54
CA ILE A 90 -2.03 11.14 -8.99
C ILE A 90 -2.70 9.91 -9.58
N LEU A 91 -2.73 9.83 -10.91
CA LEU A 91 -3.27 8.69 -11.65
C LEU A 91 -2.14 7.75 -12.05
N HIS A 92 -2.22 6.50 -11.61
CA HIS A 92 -1.36 5.43 -12.10
C HIS A 92 -2.22 4.27 -12.59
N THR A 93 -2.18 4.03 -13.89
CA THR A 93 -2.86 2.91 -14.53
C THR A 93 -1.84 1.85 -14.97
N PRO A 94 -2.23 0.56 -14.97
CA PRO A 94 -1.37 -0.53 -15.42
C PRO A 94 -1.48 -0.58 -16.94
N GLY A 95 -0.91 0.40 -17.64
CA GLY A 95 -1.18 0.66 -19.07
C GLY A 95 -1.57 -0.57 -19.90
N GLY A 96 -2.79 -0.57 -20.44
CA GLY A 96 -3.19 -1.47 -21.53
C GLY A 96 -3.75 -2.86 -21.19
N LEU A 97 -4.18 -3.16 -19.96
CA LEU A 97 -5.03 -4.33 -19.70
C LEU A 97 -6.51 -3.92 -19.69
N VAL A 98 -7.09 -4.01 -20.89
CA VAL A 98 -8.53 -4.14 -21.17
C VAL A 98 -9.17 -5.05 -20.14
N LEU A 99 -10.17 -4.55 -19.41
CA LEU A 99 -11.30 -5.35 -18.97
C LEU A 99 -12.55 -4.49 -19.11
N ALA A 100 -13.40 -4.91 -20.05
CA ALA A 100 -14.82 -4.60 -20.05
C ALA A 100 -15.50 -5.12 -18.77
#